data_AF-A0A3M1PXM2-F1
#
_entry.id   AF-A0A3M1PXM2-F1
#
_cell.length_a   1.000
_cell.length_b   1.000
_cell.length_c   1.000
_cell.angle_alpha   90.00
_cell.angle_beta   90.00
_cell.angle_gamma   90.00
#
_symmetry.space_group_name_H-M   'P 1'
#
loop_
_entity.id
_entity.type
_entity.pdbx_description
1 polymer ?
#
loop_
_entity_poly.entity_id
_entity_poly.type
_entity_poly.pdbx_seq_one_letter_code
_entity_poly.pdbx_strand_id
1 'polypeptide(L)'
;MRQLKLLEYALSSLWRRRGKSFAILVVYTLMVATLASVLLLTGSLQGEARLLLARAPELVVQKLAAGRHALAPVAWAERIADIPGVGGVEPRVWGYYYDALTGANYTLSGVGETGWNSELLRGRLPTGPGECAVGRGVAETRGLELEDDLILIDGANLGVSLTVVGIFAADSALLTHDLIVMERQSLARFFTMPPDAATDIAVRVRNPN
;
A
#
# COMPACT_ATOMS: atom_id res chain seq x y z
N MET A 1 35.96 -13.91 -45.46
CA MET A 1 36.64 -15.19 -45.09
C MET A 1 37.68 -15.05 -43.97
N ARG A 2 38.57 -14.04 -43.98
CA ARG A 2 39.61 -13.87 -42.93
C ARG A 2 39.03 -13.65 -41.52
N GLN A 3 37.95 -12.89 -41.38
CA GLN A 3 37.26 -12.68 -40.09
C GLN A 3 36.62 -13.97 -39.54
N LEU A 4 36.08 -14.84 -40.41
CA LEU A 4 35.50 -16.12 -40.00
C LEU A 4 36.58 -17.07 -39.45
N LYS A 5 37.75 -17.14 -40.09
CA LYS A 5 38.88 -17.94 -39.59
C LYS A 5 39.41 -17.45 -38.24
N LEU A 6 39.37 -16.13 -37.99
CA LEU A 6 39.73 -15.55 -36.69
C LEU A 6 38.70 -15.90 -35.60
N LEU A 7 37.41 -15.88 -35.93
CA LEU A 7 36.33 -16.28 -35.03
C LEU A 7 36.44 -17.76 -34.65
N GLU A 8 36.67 -18.63 -35.64
CA GLU A 8 36.80 -20.08 -35.47
C GLU A 8 38.02 -20.44 -34.59
N TYR A 9 39.14 -19.76 -34.80
CA TYR A 9 40.31 -19.86 -33.92
C TYR A 9 40.01 -19.39 -32.49
N ALA A 10 39.29 -18.28 -32.32
CA ALA A 10 38.91 -17.76 -31.01
C ALA A 10 37.97 -18.72 -30.24
N LEU A 11 36.93 -19.25 -30.90
CA LEU A 11 36.02 -20.24 -30.31
C LEU A 11 36.73 -21.54 -29.94
N SER A 12 37.62 -22.05 -30.81
CA SER A 12 38.41 -23.24 -30.51
C SER A 12 39.34 -23.03 -29.30
N SER A 13 39.93 -21.85 -29.17
CA SER A 13 40.77 -21.48 -28.02
C SER A 13 39.96 -21.40 -26.72
N LEU A 14 38.77 -20.80 -26.75
CA LEU A 14 37.78 -20.78 -25.65
C LEU A 14 37.42 -22.21 -25.21
N TRP A 15 37.15 -23.08 -26.19
CA TRP A 15 36.78 -24.48 -25.97
C TRP A 15 37.92 -25.33 -25.41
N ARG A 16 39.18 -24.94 -25.62
CA ARG A 16 40.35 -25.65 -25.05
C ARG A 16 40.61 -25.27 -23.59
N ARG A 17 40.10 -24.13 -23.11
CA ARG A 17 40.25 -23.64 -21.73
C ARG A 17 38.90 -23.46 -21.02
N ARG A 18 37.96 -24.40 -21.23
CA ARG A 18 36.54 -24.27 -20.81
C ARG A 18 36.35 -23.82 -19.36
N GLY A 19 37.10 -24.39 -18.41
CA GLY A 19 36.98 -24.02 -17.00
C GLY A 19 37.32 -22.55 -16.73
N LYS A 20 38.46 -22.07 -17.24
CA LYS A 20 38.87 -20.66 -17.06
C LYS A 20 37.93 -19.71 -17.78
N SER A 21 37.55 -20.03 -19.01
CA SER A 21 36.63 -19.21 -19.80
C SER A 21 35.22 -19.15 -19.18
N PHE A 22 34.73 -20.26 -18.66
CA PHE A 22 33.44 -20.32 -17.97
C PHE A 22 33.48 -19.54 -16.64
N ALA A 23 34.54 -19.67 -15.85
CA ALA A 23 34.71 -18.89 -14.62
C ALA A 23 34.69 -17.37 -14.89
N ILE A 24 35.40 -16.92 -15.93
CA ILE A 24 35.39 -15.52 -16.36
C ILE A 24 33.98 -15.08 -16.78
N LEU A 25 33.28 -15.90 -17.59
CA LEU A 25 31.91 -15.62 -18.00
C LEU A 25 30.99 -15.46 -16.78
N VAL A 26 31.02 -16.40 -15.83
CA VAL A 26 30.20 -16.36 -14.62
C VAL A 26 30.48 -15.10 -13.80
N VAL A 27 31.75 -14.75 -13.58
CA VAL A 27 32.10 -13.52 -12.83
C VAL A 27 31.56 -12.28 -13.52
N TYR A 28 31.74 -12.15 -14.84
CA TYR A 28 31.22 -11.00 -15.58
C TYR A 28 29.69 -10.99 -15.61
N THR A 29 29.03 -12.14 -15.80
CA THR A 29 27.57 -12.24 -15.76
C THR A 29 27.04 -11.84 -14.38
N LEU A 30 27.62 -12.32 -13.29
CA LEU A 30 27.22 -11.95 -11.93
C LEU A 30 27.43 -10.46 -11.67
N MET A 31 28.55 -9.89 -12.12
CA MET A 31 28.84 -8.46 -11.97
C MET A 31 27.80 -7.60 -12.71
N VAL A 32 27.52 -7.93 -13.98
CA VAL A 32 26.52 -7.24 -14.79
C VAL A 32 25.11 -7.45 -14.23
N ALA A 33 24.76 -8.67 -13.82
CA ALA A 33 23.46 -8.97 -13.24
C ALA A 33 23.22 -8.24 -11.92
N THR A 34 24.25 -8.10 -11.08
CA THR A 34 24.16 -7.34 -9.82
C THR A 34 23.91 -5.87 -10.11
N LEU A 35 24.65 -5.27 -11.03
CA LEU A 35 24.46 -3.87 -11.44
C LEU A 35 23.07 -3.65 -12.05
N ALA A 36 22.65 -4.55 -12.96
CA ALA A 36 21.35 -4.48 -13.60
C ALA A 36 20.21 -4.64 -12.57
N SER A 37 20.35 -5.55 -11.60
CA SER A 37 19.37 -5.77 -10.53
C SER A 37 19.15 -4.48 -9.72
N VAL A 38 20.23 -3.80 -9.31
CA VAL A 38 20.12 -2.54 -8.57
C VAL A 38 19.42 -1.45 -9.39
N LEU A 39 19.80 -1.31 -10.67
CA LEU A 39 19.20 -0.31 -11.56
C LEU A 39 17.72 -0.57 -11.81
N LEU A 40 17.35 -1.83 -12.09
CA LEU A 40 15.97 -2.23 -12.33
C LEU A 40 15.11 -2.07 -11.07
N LEU A 41 15.62 -2.50 -9.90
CA LEU A 41 14.92 -2.34 -8.64
C LEU A 41 14.71 -0.88 -8.27
N THR A 42 15.73 -0.05 -8.47
CA THR A 42 15.61 1.40 -8.21
C THR A 42 14.59 2.03 -9.15
N GLY A 43 14.62 1.67 -10.44
CA GLY A 43 13.67 2.16 -11.43
C GLY A 43 12.23 1.75 -11.13
N SER A 44 12.00 0.50 -10.73
CA SER A 44 10.65 0.01 -10.39
C SER A 44 10.12 0.68 -9.12
N LEU A 45 10.93 0.81 -8.07
CA LEU A 45 10.53 1.51 -6.83
C LEU A 45 10.20 2.98 -7.08
N GLN A 46 10.99 3.67 -7.92
CA GLN A 46 10.70 5.07 -8.27
C GLN A 46 9.44 5.21 -9.12
N GLY A 47 9.22 4.30 -10.07
CA GLY A 47 8.00 4.28 -10.88
C GLY A 47 6.76 4.09 -10.02
N GLU A 48 6.81 3.09 -9.14
CA GLU A 48 5.71 2.77 -8.22
C GLU A 48 5.46 3.92 -7.24
N ALA A 49 6.51 4.44 -6.61
CA ALA A 49 6.38 5.58 -5.70
C ALA A 49 5.73 6.80 -6.36
N ARG A 50 6.04 7.09 -7.64
CA ARG A 50 5.39 8.18 -8.38
C ARG A 50 3.91 7.92 -8.63
N LEU A 51 3.53 6.70 -9.00
CA LEU A 51 2.13 6.33 -9.22
C LEU A 51 1.32 6.43 -7.92
N LEU A 52 1.90 5.99 -6.81
CA LEU A 52 1.29 6.06 -5.49
C LEU A 52 1.16 7.50 -5.00
N LEU A 53 2.23 8.29 -5.09
CA LEU A 53 2.23 9.69 -4.65
C LEU A 53 1.33 10.58 -5.50
N ALA A 54 1.10 10.25 -6.77
CA ALA A 54 0.18 11.01 -7.64
C ALA A 54 -1.27 11.01 -7.13
N ARG A 55 -1.64 10.05 -6.28
CA ARG A 55 -2.99 9.94 -5.67
C ARG A 55 -2.98 10.20 -4.17
N ALA A 56 -1.80 10.38 -3.57
CA ALA A 56 -1.67 10.71 -2.16
C ALA A 56 -2.07 12.18 -1.92
N PRO A 57 -2.53 12.53 -0.71
CA PRO A 57 -2.74 13.93 -0.37
C PRO A 57 -1.42 14.72 -0.44
N GLU A 58 -1.48 15.95 -0.95
CA GLU A 58 -0.31 16.82 -1.05
C GLU A 58 0.22 17.24 0.32
N LEU A 59 -0.67 17.34 1.32
CA LEU A 59 -0.30 17.66 2.69
C LEU A 59 -1.13 16.84 3.68
N VAL A 60 -0.48 16.38 4.76
CA VAL A 60 -1.14 15.67 5.87
C VAL A 60 -0.89 16.46 7.15
N VAL A 61 -1.98 16.83 7.84
CA VAL A 61 -1.93 17.52 9.13
C VAL A 61 -2.16 16.50 10.25
N GLN A 62 -1.21 16.42 11.17
CA GLN A 62 -1.27 15.52 12.34
C GLN A 62 -1.12 16.33 13.63
N LYS A 63 -1.86 15.93 14.66
CA LYS A 63 -1.72 16.51 16.00
C LYS A 63 -0.68 15.72 16.78
N LEU A 64 0.23 16.44 17.43
CA LEU A 64 1.19 15.86 18.38
C LEU A 64 0.83 16.30 19.81
N ALA A 65 0.87 15.35 20.75
CA ALA A 65 0.77 15.60 22.18
C ALA A 65 1.92 14.89 22.89
N ALA A 66 2.73 15.63 23.65
CA ALA A 66 3.93 15.10 24.31
C ALA A 66 4.85 14.30 23.36
N GLY A 67 5.01 14.76 22.11
CA GLY A 67 5.85 14.10 21.09
C GLY A 67 5.26 12.84 20.48
N ARG A 68 4.01 12.47 20.79
CA ARG A 68 3.30 11.33 20.21
C ARG A 68 2.13 11.78 19.35
N HIS A 69 1.75 10.97 18.38
CA HIS A 69 0.54 11.21 17.59
C HIS A 69 -0.68 11.20 18.52
N ALA A 70 -1.55 12.18 18.32
CA ALA A 70 -2.80 12.32 19.05
C ALA A 70 -3.93 12.59 18.06
N LEU A 71 -5.17 12.31 18.49
CA LEU A 71 -6.32 12.52 17.64
C LEU A 71 -6.54 14.01 17.35
N ALA A 72 -6.64 14.34 16.06
CA ALA A 72 -6.92 15.67 15.57
C ALA A 72 -8.44 15.95 15.64
N PRO A 73 -8.86 17.11 16.18
CA PRO A 73 -10.27 17.52 16.11
C PRO A 73 -10.71 17.70 14.65
N VAL A 74 -11.87 17.13 14.28
CA VAL A 74 -12.44 17.29 12.94
C VAL A 74 -12.73 18.75 12.63
N ALA A 75 -13.07 19.56 13.64
CA ALA A 75 -13.27 21.01 13.49
C ALA A 75 -12.05 21.78 12.93
N TRP A 76 -10.84 21.19 12.97
CA TRP A 76 -9.68 21.79 12.30
C TRP A 76 -9.83 21.78 10.78
N ALA A 77 -10.58 20.83 10.21
CA ALA A 77 -10.77 20.73 8.77
C ALA A 77 -11.45 21.97 8.18
N GLU A 78 -12.45 22.52 8.86
CA GLU A 78 -13.12 23.76 8.45
C GLU A 78 -12.13 24.93 8.40
N ARG A 79 -11.33 25.09 9.47
CA ARG A 79 -10.32 26.15 9.55
C ARG A 79 -9.21 26.00 8.49
N ILE A 80 -8.87 24.76 8.13
CA ILE A 80 -7.88 24.49 7.08
C ILE A 80 -8.49 24.79 5.71
N ALA A 81 -9.77 24.48 5.50
CA ALA A 81 -10.46 24.73 4.23
C ALA A 81 -10.54 26.23 3.90
N ASP A 82 -10.59 27.09 4.92
CA ASP A 82 -10.59 28.55 4.76
C ASP A 82 -9.22 29.12 4.33
N ILE A 83 -8.15 28.33 4.36
CA ILE A 83 -6.81 28.80 3.97
C ILE A 83 -6.75 28.99 2.45
N PRO A 84 -6.35 30.17 1.94
CA PRO A 84 -6.20 30.39 0.51
C PRO A 84 -5.26 29.38 -0.14
N GLY A 85 -5.70 28.76 -1.24
CA GLY A 85 -4.96 27.74 -1.98
C GLY A 85 -5.32 26.30 -1.59
N VAL A 86 -6.08 26.09 -0.52
CA VAL A 86 -6.63 24.76 -0.20
C VAL A 86 -7.77 24.41 -1.16
N GLY A 87 -7.65 23.26 -1.81
CA GLY A 87 -8.62 22.73 -2.77
C GLY A 87 -9.60 21.73 -2.20
N GLY A 88 -9.24 21.09 -1.09
CA GLY A 88 -10.11 20.16 -0.38
C GLY A 88 -9.46 19.70 0.92
N VAL A 89 -10.29 19.32 1.89
CA VAL A 89 -9.83 18.86 3.20
C VAL A 89 -10.66 17.65 3.60
N GLU A 90 -9.98 16.59 4.02
CA GLU A 90 -10.61 15.33 4.37
C GLU A 90 -10.07 14.81 5.71
N PRO A 91 -10.88 14.83 6.78
CA PRO A 91 -10.54 14.16 8.03
C PRO A 91 -10.57 12.65 7.84
N ARG A 92 -9.46 11.97 8.12
CA ARG A 92 -9.33 10.52 7.95
C ARG A 92 -9.32 9.80 9.27
N VAL A 93 -9.76 8.54 9.24
CA VAL A 93 -9.64 7.60 10.35
C VAL A 93 -8.92 6.38 9.80
N TRP A 94 -7.80 6.04 10.40
CA TRP A 94 -7.03 4.84 10.07
C TRP A 94 -6.21 4.42 11.29
N GLY A 95 -5.87 3.16 11.41
CA GLY A 95 -5.10 2.65 12.54
C GLY A 95 -4.62 1.22 12.31
N TYR A 96 -3.80 0.73 13.23
CA TYR A 96 -3.30 -0.64 13.19
C TYR A 96 -4.13 -1.53 14.10
N TYR A 97 -4.41 -2.74 13.64
CA TYR A 97 -5.10 -3.78 14.38
C TYR A 97 -4.21 -5.01 14.46
N TYR A 98 -3.94 -5.48 15.67
CA TYR A 98 -3.25 -6.75 15.86
C TYR A 98 -4.27 -7.89 15.93
N ASP A 99 -4.17 -8.81 15.00
CA ASP A 99 -4.99 -10.01 14.98
C ASP A 99 -4.31 -11.15 15.72
N ALA A 100 -4.79 -11.46 16.93
CA ALA A 100 -4.24 -12.52 17.75
C ALA A 100 -4.43 -13.92 17.16
N LEU A 101 -5.41 -14.13 16.27
CA LEU A 101 -5.67 -15.44 15.67
C LEU A 101 -4.57 -15.82 14.66
N THR A 102 -4.15 -14.86 13.84
CA THR A 102 -3.17 -15.08 12.77
C THR A 102 -1.77 -14.58 13.14
N GLY A 103 -1.66 -13.78 14.21
CA GLY A 103 -0.43 -13.09 14.59
C GLY A 103 -0.06 -11.94 13.65
N ALA A 104 -0.94 -11.55 12.74
CA ALA A 104 -0.71 -10.49 11.77
C ALA A 104 -1.07 -9.10 12.32
N ASN A 105 -0.43 -8.06 11.78
CA ASN A 105 -0.87 -6.69 11.96
C ASN A 105 -1.58 -6.26 10.69
N TYR A 106 -2.83 -5.81 10.82
CA TYR A 106 -3.62 -5.27 9.73
C TYR A 106 -3.67 -3.76 9.83
N THR A 107 -3.66 -3.11 8.67
CA THR A 107 -3.91 -1.68 8.55
C THR A 107 -5.41 -1.49 8.29
N LEU A 108 -6.12 -0.83 9.19
CA LEU A 108 -7.53 -0.50 8.99
C LEU A 108 -7.65 0.95 8.54
N SER A 109 -8.46 1.19 7.52
CA SER A 109 -8.68 2.53 6.97
C SER A 109 -10.16 2.80 6.70
N GLY A 110 -10.59 4.01 7.00
CA GLY A 110 -11.91 4.50 6.64
C GLY A 110 -11.99 4.70 5.13
N VAL A 111 -13.14 4.41 4.53
CA VAL A 111 -13.44 4.87 3.17
C VAL A 111 -13.37 6.39 3.19
N GLY A 112 -12.41 6.90 2.44
CA GLY A 112 -12.23 8.33 2.18
C GLY A 112 -12.73 8.70 0.80
N GLU A 113 -12.99 9.99 0.57
CA GLU A 113 -13.38 10.53 -0.75
C GLU A 113 -12.25 10.37 -1.78
N THR A 114 -11.00 10.26 -1.33
CA THR A 114 -9.81 10.26 -2.20
C THR A 114 -9.04 8.94 -2.28
N GLY A 115 -9.46 7.87 -1.61
CA GLY A 115 -8.49 6.83 -1.20
C GLY A 115 -8.27 5.64 -2.13
N TRP A 116 -9.31 5.08 -2.74
CA TRP A 116 -9.24 3.69 -3.21
C TRP A 116 -9.73 3.54 -4.65
N ASN A 117 -8.86 3.02 -5.54
CA ASN A 117 -9.23 2.72 -6.91
C ASN A 117 -10.15 1.49 -6.94
N SER A 118 -11.43 1.69 -7.24
CA SER A 118 -12.39 0.61 -7.41
C SER A 118 -12.03 -0.34 -8.56
N GLU A 119 -11.24 0.11 -9.54
CA GLU A 119 -10.80 -0.73 -10.67
C GLU A 119 -9.87 -1.88 -10.24
N LEU A 120 -9.17 -1.72 -9.12
CA LEU A 120 -8.24 -2.73 -8.59
C LEU A 120 -8.92 -3.70 -7.62
N LEU A 121 -10.25 -3.62 -7.51
CA LEU A 121 -11.01 -4.31 -6.49
C LEU A 121 -11.98 -5.28 -7.17
N ARG A 122 -11.92 -6.55 -6.78
CA ARG A 122 -12.99 -7.50 -7.10
C ARG A 122 -14.14 -7.25 -6.14
N GLY A 123 -15.32 -6.92 -6.66
CA GLY A 123 -16.46 -6.49 -5.85
C GLY A 123 -16.57 -4.97 -5.81
N ARG A 124 -16.80 -4.40 -4.62
CA ARG A 124 -16.93 -2.94 -4.43
C ARG A 124 -16.33 -2.47 -3.11
N LEU A 125 -16.14 -1.17 -2.99
CA LEU A 125 -15.86 -0.55 -1.69
C LEU A 125 -17.08 -0.67 -0.76
N PRO A 126 -16.86 -0.73 0.56
CA PRO A 126 -17.95 -0.74 1.52
C PRO A 126 -18.70 0.59 1.48
N THR A 127 -20.03 0.50 1.45
CA THR A 127 -20.94 1.66 1.36
C THR A 127 -21.74 1.86 2.63
N GLY A 128 -21.84 0.83 3.46
CA GLY A 128 -22.61 0.84 4.69
C GLY A 128 -21.85 0.30 5.89
N PRO A 129 -22.42 0.44 7.09
CA PRO A 129 -21.91 -0.19 8.29
C PRO A 129 -21.97 -1.71 8.15
N GLY A 130 -21.01 -2.42 8.76
CA GLY A 130 -20.95 -3.89 8.70
C GLY A 130 -20.37 -4.45 7.41
N GLU A 131 -19.92 -3.60 6.48
CA GLU A 131 -19.23 -4.03 5.26
C GLU A 131 -17.74 -3.70 5.34
N CYS A 132 -16.91 -4.54 4.74
CA CYS A 132 -15.50 -4.25 4.54
C CYS A 132 -14.99 -4.67 3.15
N ALA A 133 -13.91 -4.02 2.71
CA ALA A 133 -13.09 -4.53 1.63
C ALA A 133 -11.71 -4.88 2.18
N VAL A 134 -11.16 -6.03 1.77
CA VAL A 134 -9.93 -6.57 2.35
C VAL A 134 -8.83 -6.70 1.32
N GLY A 135 -7.60 -6.59 1.80
CA GLY A 135 -6.40 -6.91 1.06
C GLY A 135 -6.34 -8.38 0.68
N ARG A 136 -5.66 -8.70 -0.43
CA ARG A 136 -5.43 -10.09 -0.82
C ARG A 136 -4.74 -10.90 0.28
N GLY A 137 -3.77 -10.31 0.99
CA GLY A 137 -3.07 -10.99 2.09
C GLY A 137 -3.99 -11.31 3.26
N VAL A 138 -4.88 -10.38 3.62
CA VAL A 138 -5.92 -10.61 4.64
C VAL A 138 -6.84 -11.76 4.20
N ALA A 139 -7.33 -11.71 2.95
CA ALA A 139 -8.20 -12.74 2.40
C ALA A 139 -7.54 -14.13 2.39
N GLU A 140 -6.30 -14.24 1.92
CA GLU A 140 -5.55 -15.50 1.89
C GLU A 140 -5.28 -16.05 3.30
N THR A 141 -4.92 -15.18 4.25
CA THR A 141 -4.60 -15.60 5.63
C THR A 141 -5.85 -16.04 6.39
N ARG A 142 -6.99 -15.41 6.12
CA ARG A 142 -8.28 -15.69 6.76
C ARG A 142 -9.15 -16.67 5.98
N GLY A 143 -8.73 -17.08 4.77
CA GLY A 143 -9.51 -17.96 3.89
C GLY A 143 -10.83 -17.33 3.43
N LEU A 144 -10.84 -16.02 3.16
CA LEU A 144 -12.04 -15.26 2.82
C LEU A 144 -12.24 -15.14 1.31
N GLU A 145 -13.50 -15.29 0.89
CA GLU A 145 -14.01 -14.90 -0.42
C GLU A 145 -14.98 -13.72 -0.30
N LEU A 146 -15.56 -13.30 -1.43
CA LEU A 146 -16.62 -12.27 -1.41
C LEU A 146 -17.86 -12.83 -0.71
N GLU A 147 -18.56 -11.95 0.01
CA GLU A 147 -19.75 -12.25 0.81
C GLU A 147 -19.50 -13.08 2.08
N ASP A 148 -18.27 -13.50 2.34
CA ASP A 148 -17.89 -14.09 3.64
C ASP A 148 -17.86 -13.04 4.75
N ASP A 149 -18.01 -13.50 5.99
CA ASP A 149 -17.93 -12.65 7.18
C ASP A 149 -16.54 -12.70 7.82
N LEU A 150 -15.91 -11.54 7.95
CA LEU A 150 -14.72 -11.31 8.75
C LEU A 150 -15.11 -10.85 10.15
N ILE A 151 -14.78 -11.65 11.17
CA ILE A 151 -14.99 -11.30 12.57
C ILE A 151 -13.68 -10.74 13.16
N LEU A 152 -13.77 -9.52 13.70
CA LEU A 152 -12.71 -8.82 14.42
C LEU A 152 -13.16 -8.44 15.84
N ILE A 153 -12.22 -8.17 16.73
CA ILE A 153 -12.49 -7.65 18.08
C ILE A 153 -12.25 -6.15 18.11
N ASP A 154 -13.24 -5.36 18.52
CA ASP A 154 -13.14 -3.91 18.60
C ASP A 154 -12.41 -3.42 19.88
N GLY A 155 -12.22 -2.09 19.99
CA GLY A 155 -11.61 -1.45 21.15
C GLY A 155 -12.42 -1.57 22.46
N ALA A 156 -13.67 -2.05 22.40
CA ALA A 156 -14.49 -2.37 23.55
C ALA A 156 -14.45 -3.87 23.92
N ASN A 157 -13.59 -4.66 23.24
CA ASN A 157 -13.50 -6.12 23.34
C ASN A 157 -14.77 -6.86 22.89
N LEU A 158 -15.53 -6.28 21.95
CA LEU A 158 -16.70 -6.90 21.34
C LEU A 158 -16.38 -7.45 19.96
N GLY A 159 -16.98 -8.59 19.63
CA GLY A 159 -16.90 -9.17 18.30
C GLY A 159 -17.75 -8.38 17.30
N VAL A 160 -17.12 -7.89 16.24
CA VAL A 160 -17.76 -7.19 15.13
C VAL A 160 -17.66 -8.08 13.89
N SER A 161 -18.82 -8.43 13.30
CA SER A 161 -18.88 -9.13 12.02
C SER A 161 -18.92 -8.12 10.88
N LEU A 162 -18.06 -8.31 9.89
CA LEU A 162 -17.94 -7.47 8.70
C LEU A 162 -18.05 -8.34 7.45
N THR A 163 -19.07 -8.12 6.63
CA THR A 163 -19.23 -8.81 5.35
C THR A 163 -18.22 -8.27 4.33
N VAL A 164 -17.47 -9.17 3.72
CA VAL A 164 -16.44 -8.85 2.72
C VAL A 164 -17.12 -8.56 1.39
N VAL A 165 -17.29 -7.27 1.08
CA VAL A 165 -17.91 -6.82 -0.18
C VAL A 165 -16.88 -6.55 -1.28
N GLY A 166 -15.59 -6.66 -0.95
CA GLY A 166 -14.50 -6.31 -1.82
C GLY A 166 -13.18 -6.99 -1.47
N ILE A 167 -12.42 -7.41 -2.49
CA ILE A 167 -11.05 -7.91 -2.32
C ILE A 167 -10.12 -7.18 -3.29
N PHE A 168 -9.07 -6.54 -2.76
CA PHE A 168 -8.07 -5.84 -3.55
C PHE A 168 -7.20 -6.83 -4.35
N ALA A 169 -6.92 -6.51 -5.61
CA ALA A 169 -6.15 -7.33 -6.53
C ALA A 169 -4.64 -7.33 -6.22
N ALA A 170 -3.93 -8.29 -6.82
CA ALA A 170 -2.48 -8.43 -6.72
C ALA A 170 -1.71 -7.15 -7.10
N ASP A 171 -2.22 -6.45 -8.11
CA ASP A 171 -1.57 -5.28 -8.70
C ASP A 171 -1.56 -4.07 -7.75
N SER A 172 -2.37 -4.08 -6.68
CA SER A 172 -2.33 -3.08 -5.61
C SER A 172 -1.66 -3.58 -4.32
N ALA A 173 -1.16 -4.82 -4.31
CA ALA A 173 -0.74 -5.50 -3.08
C ALA A 173 0.39 -4.78 -2.33
N LEU A 174 1.22 -3.97 -2.99
CA LEU A 174 2.31 -3.26 -2.30
C LEU A 174 1.79 -2.39 -1.14
N LEU A 175 0.59 -1.80 -1.28
CA LEU A 175 -0.04 -0.97 -0.24
C LEU A 175 -1.28 -1.59 0.39
N THR A 176 -1.92 -2.54 -0.29
CA THR A 176 -3.22 -3.07 0.15
C THR A 176 -3.14 -4.49 0.68
N HIS A 177 -1.96 -5.08 0.87
CA HIS A 177 -1.84 -6.51 1.24
C HIS A 177 -2.50 -6.84 2.58
N ASP A 178 -2.23 -6.04 3.61
CA ASP A 178 -2.73 -6.16 4.99
C ASP A 178 -3.87 -5.18 5.30
N LEU A 179 -4.45 -4.56 4.26
CA LEU A 179 -5.42 -3.50 4.40
C LEU A 179 -6.84 -4.04 4.65
N ILE A 180 -7.57 -3.41 5.55
CA ILE A 180 -9.01 -3.59 5.72
C ILE A 180 -9.65 -2.21 5.63
N VAL A 181 -10.48 -2.01 4.62
CA VAL A 181 -11.24 -0.78 4.41
C VAL A 181 -12.66 -0.98 4.92
N MET A 182 -13.18 -0.02 5.68
CA MET A 182 -14.56 0.01 6.16
C MET A 182 -15.09 1.44 6.17
N GLU A 183 -16.39 1.64 6.38
CA GLU A 183 -16.94 3.00 6.51
C GLU A 183 -16.22 3.79 7.64
N ARG A 184 -15.85 5.06 7.37
CA ARG A 184 -15.11 5.93 8.31
C ARG A 184 -15.72 5.96 9.72
N GLN A 185 -17.05 6.13 9.82
CA GLN A 185 -17.74 6.20 11.11
C GLN A 185 -17.73 4.86 11.84
N SER A 186 -17.90 3.76 11.09
CA SER A 186 -17.78 2.40 11.64
C SER A 186 -16.37 2.13 12.16
N LEU A 187 -15.33 2.59 11.47
CA LEU A 187 -13.95 2.47 11.95
C LEU A 187 -13.69 3.30 13.20
N ALA A 188 -14.20 4.52 13.27
CA ALA A 188 -14.06 5.35 14.46
C ALA A 188 -14.69 4.65 15.69
N ARG A 189 -15.88 4.07 15.52
CA ARG A 189 -16.52 3.25 16.57
C ARG A 189 -15.70 2.01 16.91
N PHE A 190 -15.16 1.32 15.90
CA PHE A 190 -14.32 0.13 16.08
C PHE A 190 -13.10 0.41 16.96
N PHE A 191 -12.47 1.58 16.82
CA PHE A 191 -11.35 1.99 17.67
C PHE A 191 -11.76 2.73 18.96
N THR A 192 -13.05 2.80 19.27
CA THR A 192 -13.58 3.58 20.42
C THR A 192 -13.13 5.05 20.37
N MET A 193 -13.01 5.60 19.17
CA MET A 193 -12.63 7.00 18.96
C MET A 193 -13.83 7.93 19.17
N PRO A 194 -13.60 9.17 19.66
CA PRO A 194 -14.63 10.19 19.65
C PRO A 194 -15.13 10.47 18.21
N PRO A 195 -16.43 10.73 18.01
CA PRO A 195 -16.99 10.94 16.67
C PRO A 195 -16.42 12.17 15.95
N ASP A 196 -16.05 13.20 16.71
CA ASP A 196 -15.48 14.47 16.22
C ASP A 196 -13.95 14.46 16.16
N ALA A 197 -13.36 13.26 16.11
CA ALA A 197 -11.92 13.06 16.05
C ALA A 197 -11.49 12.32 14.79
N ALA A 198 -10.34 12.72 14.27
CA ALA A 198 -9.65 12.10 13.13
C ALA A 198 -8.24 11.68 13.56
N THR A 199 -7.68 10.68 12.90
CA THR A 199 -6.28 10.30 13.12
C THR A 199 -5.34 11.28 12.43
N ASP A 200 -5.73 11.78 11.27
CA ASP A 200 -5.08 12.89 10.58
C ASP A 200 -6.07 13.61 9.64
N ILE A 201 -5.61 14.69 9.03
CA ILE A 201 -6.37 15.46 8.05
C ILE A 201 -5.56 15.51 6.76
N ALA A 202 -6.10 14.92 5.69
CA ALA A 202 -5.58 15.04 4.34
C ALA A 202 -6.00 16.39 3.75
N VAL A 203 -5.05 17.10 3.15
CA VAL A 203 -5.26 18.42 2.57
C VAL A 203 -4.82 18.38 1.12
N ARG A 204 -5.76 18.70 0.24
CA ARG A 204 -5.48 18.95 -1.18
C ARG A 204 -5.17 20.41 -1.38
N VAL A 205 -4.05 20.69 -2.02
CA VAL A 205 -3.65 22.06 -2.37
C VAL A 205 -3.89 22.26 -3.86
N ARG A 206 -4.63 23.31 -4.23
CA ARG A 206 -4.72 23.70 -5.64
C ARG A 206 -3.37 24.25 -6.05
N ASN A 207 -2.56 23.40 -6.65
CA ASN A 207 -1.36 23.81 -7.34
C ASN A 207 -1.65 23.81 -8.86
N PRO A 208 -2.12 24.93 -9.43
CA PRO A 208 -2.25 25.05 -10.87
C PRO A 208 -0.83 25.16 -11.46
N ASN A 209 -0.23 24.02 -11.78
CA ASN A 209 0.76 23.98 -12.84
C ASN A 209 0.04 23.84 -14.17
#